data_AF-A0A7D7QZB7-F1
#
_entry.id   AF-A0A7D7QZB7-F1
#
_cell.length_a   1.000
_cell.length_b   1.000
_cell.length_c   1.000
_cell.angle_alpha   90.00
_cell.angle_beta   90.00
_cell.angle_gamma   90.00
#
_symmetry.space_group_name_H-M   'P 1'
#
loop_
_entity.id
_entity.type
_entity.pdbx_description
1 polymer ?
#
loop_
_entity_poly.entity_id
_entity_poly.type
_entity_poly.pdbx_seq_one_letter_code
_entity_poly.pdbx_strand_id
1 'polypeptide(L)'
;MASSGINDSNSLTEQGINLQISGVERIILPVPEKKPNANTVVDMNISIVNNSLIPFRFNRSGTLIPQIVGSDEQVLQIQEPRDRRKSNKYDDYLVTAGETIFAFLYIQIYWLNNKLQLQIPSTSTELSTESNNFWKVNNIELGIYTLRFIYRTNIKTAAGIETVRLYTQSIILHLIEPVQTNNRIVEFDGIRFETLVPKQILIIPEKQPESTTVVQFGLNITNMSSTPYRFKFHGLKPEIQSSAGKMLRRLYNINASIGIEESHFLVAVPGETLTCFLDGVLYWGSNDQLVMRGRDSIGGYWFFTNLNSGSYQVRFTYKGSTQSSVTRLLRGIVIENLWTGIVTTPFIDFQLVNK
;
A
#
# COMPACT_ATOMS: atom_id res chain seq x y z
N MET A 1 26.36 -12.94 7.74
CA MET A 1 25.23 -13.25 8.63
C MET A 1 24.40 -14.31 7.94
N ALA A 2 24.28 -15.49 8.53
CA ALA A 2 23.50 -16.57 7.96
C ALA A 2 22.01 -16.24 8.15
N SER A 3 21.29 -16.10 7.04
CA SER A 3 19.84 -16.11 7.01
C SER A 3 19.39 -17.48 7.56
N SER A 4 18.95 -17.54 8.80
CA SER A 4 18.21 -18.69 9.31
C SER A 4 16.89 -18.72 8.54
N GLY A 5 16.81 -19.59 7.54
CA GLY A 5 15.61 -19.81 6.75
C GLY A 5 14.47 -20.19 7.69
N ILE A 6 13.63 -19.21 8.01
CA ILE A 6 12.29 -19.48 8.53
C ILE A 6 11.63 -20.29 7.41
N ASN A 7 11.35 -21.57 7.67
CA ASN A 7 10.58 -22.41 6.76
C ASN A 7 9.16 -21.82 6.67
N ASP A 8 8.98 -20.85 5.77
CA ASP A 8 7.73 -20.13 5.47
C ASP A 8 6.76 -20.99 4.63
N SER A 9 6.68 -22.30 4.87
CA SER A 9 5.67 -23.18 4.25
C SER A 9 4.29 -23.05 4.89
N ASN A 10 4.04 -21.99 5.68
CA ASN A 10 2.82 -21.79 6.46
C ASN A 10 1.71 -21.06 5.71
N SER A 11 1.67 -21.09 4.37
CA SER A 11 0.36 -21.04 3.71
C SER A 11 -0.34 -22.35 4.07
N LEU A 12 -1.01 -22.36 5.23
CA LEU A 12 -1.79 -23.49 5.71
C LEU A 12 -2.97 -23.65 4.74
N THR A 13 -2.75 -24.46 3.72
CA THR A 13 -3.81 -25.02 2.90
C THR A 13 -4.62 -25.97 3.77
N GLU A 14 -5.54 -25.42 4.55
CA GLU A 14 -6.57 -26.22 5.19
C GLU A 14 -7.65 -26.49 4.14
N GLN A 15 -7.90 -27.77 3.87
CA GLN A 15 -8.96 -28.23 2.97
C GLN A 15 -8.85 -27.68 1.53
N GLY A 16 -7.65 -27.29 1.08
CA GLY A 16 -7.43 -26.74 -0.26
C GLY A 16 -7.73 -25.26 -0.43
N ILE A 17 -8.04 -24.51 0.64
CA ILE A 17 -8.18 -23.05 0.56
C ILE A 17 -6.86 -22.39 0.92
N ASN A 18 -6.34 -21.52 0.07
CA ASN A 18 -5.10 -20.78 0.29
C ASN A 18 -5.41 -19.31 0.58
N LEU A 19 -4.90 -18.80 1.69
CA LEU A 19 -4.96 -17.40 2.08
C LEU A 19 -3.55 -16.80 2.01
N GLN A 20 -3.38 -15.68 1.30
CA GLN A 20 -2.06 -15.09 1.07
C GLN A 20 -2.11 -13.56 1.10
N ILE A 21 -1.12 -12.91 1.71
CA ILE A 21 -0.83 -11.49 1.46
C ILE A 21 -0.21 -11.35 0.08
N SER A 22 -0.91 -10.71 -0.87
CA SER A 22 -0.54 -10.73 -2.27
C SER A 22 0.52 -9.69 -2.64
N GLY A 23 1.60 -10.16 -3.25
CA GLY A 23 2.57 -9.31 -3.94
C GLY A 23 3.45 -8.48 -3.01
N VAL A 24 3.66 -8.93 -1.77
CA VAL A 24 4.47 -8.22 -0.76
C VAL A 24 5.14 -9.25 0.16
N GLU A 25 6.44 -9.08 0.38
CA GLU A 25 7.22 -9.85 1.37
C GLU A 25 7.57 -9.01 2.60
N ARG A 26 7.68 -7.69 2.40
CA ARG A 26 8.03 -6.72 3.44
C ARG A 26 7.32 -5.39 3.22
N ILE A 27 6.99 -4.72 4.31
CA ILE A 27 6.38 -3.38 4.36
C ILE A 27 7.27 -2.49 5.22
N ILE A 28 7.64 -1.33 4.69
CA ILE A 28 8.47 -0.34 5.37
C ILE A 28 7.63 0.93 5.53
N LEU A 29 7.33 1.28 6.79
CA LEU A 29 6.54 2.46 7.13
C LEU A 29 7.40 3.46 7.92
N PRO A 30 7.64 4.67 7.38
CA PRO A 30 8.17 5.76 8.19
C PRO A 30 7.15 6.16 9.26
N VAL A 31 7.60 6.27 10.50
CA VAL A 31 6.79 6.85 11.56
C VAL A 31 6.46 8.30 11.19
N PRO A 32 5.17 8.68 11.17
CA PRO A 32 4.78 10.03 10.81
C PRO A 32 5.30 11.03 11.84
N GLU A 33 5.44 12.29 11.43
CA GLU A 33 5.76 13.37 12.36
C GLU A 33 4.76 13.40 13.52
N LYS A 34 5.21 13.78 14.71
CA LYS A 34 4.36 13.86 15.91
C LYS A 34 3.46 15.10 15.89
N LYS A 35 2.59 15.18 14.88
CA LYS A 35 1.63 16.26 14.64
C LYS A 35 0.20 15.71 14.58
N PRO A 36 -0.82 16.52 14.90
CA PRO A 36 -2.21 16.12 14.73
C PRO A 36 -2.48 15.67 13.29
N ASN A 37 -3.25 14.58 13.13
CA ASN A 37 -3.67 14.02 11.84
C ASN A 37 -2.54 13.47 10.94
N ALA A 38 -1.27 13.52 11.38
CA ALA A 38 -0.16 12.93 10.64
C ALA A 38 -0.26 11.39 10.71
N ASN A 39 -0.27 10.74 9.56
CA ASN A 39 -0.34 9.29 9.44
C ASN A 39 0.51 8.79 8.28
N THR A 40 0.94 7.54 8.38
CA THR A 40 1.51 6.78 7.27
C THR A 40 0.56 5.63 6.98
N VAL A 41 0.09 5.54 5.74
CA VAL A 41 -0.89 4.53 5.30
C VAL A 41 -0.27 3.72 4.17
N VAL A 42 -0.49 2.41 4.18
CA VAL A 42 -0.12 1.51 3.10
C VAL A 42 -1.30 0.61 2.73
N ASP A 43 -1.54 0.48 1.43
CA ASP A 43 -2.53 -0.45 0.90
C ASP A 43 -1.91 -1.84 0.71
N MET A 44 -2.64 -2.87 1.11
CA MET A 44 -2.28 -4.26 0.93
C MET A 44 -3.47 -5.10 0.43
N ASN A 45 -3.15 -6.19 -0.25
CA ASN A 45 -4.16 -7.12 -0.76
C ASN A 45 -3.98 -8.46 -0.07
N ILE A 46 -5.08 -9.07 0.32
CA ILE A 46 -5.13 -10.46 0.73
C ILE A 46 -5.88 -11.22 -0.37
N SER A 47 -5.22 -12.18 -1.00
CA SER A 47 -5.81 -13.10 -1.96
C SER A 47 -6.29 -14.35 -1.24
N ILE A 48 -7.46 -14.81 -1.62
CA ILE A 48 -8.03 -16.08 -1.17
C ILE A 48 -8.32 -16.92 -2.40
N VAL A 49 -7.69 -18.07 -2.48
CA VAL A 49 -7.79 -18.99 -3.62
C VAL A 49 -8.42 -20.28 -3.13
N ASN A 50 -9.55 -20.68 -3.73
CA ASN A 50 -10.14 -21.99 -3.45
C ASN A 50 -9.57 -23.04 -4.40
N ASN A 51 -8.55 -23.80 -3.99
CA ASN A 51 -8.05 -24.94 -4.76
C ASN A 51 -8.80 -26.25 -4.44
N SER A 52 -9.82 -26.20 -3.59
CA SER A 52 -10.65 -27.37 -3.27
C SER A 52 -11.81 -27.51 -4.27
N LEU A 53 -12.40 -28.71 -4.31
CA LEU A 53 -13.64 -28.94 -5.07
C LEU A 53 -14.90 -28.43 -4.34
N ILE A 54 -14.78 -28.06 -3.06
CA ILE A 54 -15.91 -27.67 -2.21
C ILE A 54 -15.97 -26.13 -2.17
N PRO A 55 -17.08 -25.52 -2.61
CA PRO A 55 -17.22 -24.08 -2.49
C PRO A 55 -17.37 -23.67 -1.02
N PHE A 56 -16.79 -22.54 -0.64
CA PHE A 56 -16.96 -21.97 0.70
C PHE A 56 -17.55 -20.57 0.62
N ARG A 57 -18.19 -20.12 1.70
CA ARG A 57 -18.68 -18.73 1.79
C ARG A 57 -17.59 -17.86 2.39
N PHE A 58 -17.09 -16.93 1.58
CA PHE A 58 -16.29 -15.82 2.04
C PHE A 58 -17.21 -14.71 2.49
N ASN A 59 -17.21 -14.43 3.78
CA ASN A 59 -17.86 -13.25 4.30
C ASN A 59 -16.87 -12.07 4.21
N ARG A 60 -17.19 -11.02 3.44
CA ARG A 60 -16.37 -9.78 3.33
C ARG A 60 -16.34 -8.98 4.63
N SER A 61 -17.40 -9.08 5.41
CA SER A 61 -17.47 -8.62 6.80
C SER A 61 -16.84 -9.62 7.77
N GLY A 62 -16.40 -10.78 7.27
CA GLY A 62 -15.64 -11.77 8.02
C GLY A 62 -14.34 -11.16 8.51
N THR A 63 -14.00 -11.46 9.75
CA THR A 63 -12.93 -10.72 10.42
C THR A 63 -11.58 -11.29 10.06
N LEU A 64 -10.81 -10.52 9.27
CA LEU A 64 -9.37 -10.71 9.14
C LEU A 64 -8.74 -10.19 10.43
N ILE A 65 -8.26 -11.11 11.26
CA ILE A 65 -7.65 -10.80 12.55
C ILE A 65 -6.14 -10.68 12.32
N PRO A 66 -5.54 -9.48 12.45
CA PRO A 66 -4.10 -9.38 12.37
C PRO A 66 -3.47 -10.11 13.54
N GLN A 67 -2.29 -10.68 13.32
CA GLN A 67 -1.39 -11.12 14.35
C GLN A 67 -0.04 -10.46 14.10
N ILE A 68 0.43 -9.71 15.09
CA ILE A 68 1.68 -8.96 15.01
C ILE A 68 2.60 -9.50 16.09
N VAL A 69 3.82 -9.86 15.69
CA VAL A 69 4.84 -10.44 16.56
C VAL A 69 6.04 -9.50 16.58
N GLY A 70 6.50 -9.14 17.78
CA GLY A 70 7.71 -8.35 17.99
C GLY A 70 8.98 -9.11 17.60
N SER A 71 10.10 -8.39 17.60
CA SER A 71 11.44 -8.97 17.39
C SER A 71 11.87 -9.92 18.52
N ASP A 72 11.22 -9.83 19.68
CA ASP A 72 11.35 -10.71 20.84
C ASP A 72 10.44 -11.95 20.76
N GLU A 73 9.84 -12.20 19.60
CA GLU A 73 8.88 -13.28 19.33
C GLU A 73 7.57 -13.19 20.15
N GLN A 74 7.33 -12.08 20.86
CA GLN A 74 6.10 -11.89 21.62
C GLN A 74 4.98 -11.38 20.71
N VAL A 75 3.80 -12.01 20.83
CA VAL A 75 2.59 -11.53 20.14
C VAL A 75 2.12 -10.25 20.81
N LEU A 76 2.07 -9.15 20.06
CA LEU A 76 1.59 -7.87 20.58
C LEU A 76 0.10 -7.94 20.92
N GLN A 77 -0.28 -7.27 22.02
CA GLN A 77 -1.68 -7.19 22.41
C GLN A 77 -2.45 -6.27 21.44
N ILE A 78 -3.45 -6.85 20.79
CA ILE A 78 -4.32 -6.13 19.84
C ILE A 78 -5.66 -5.87 20.52
N GLN A 79 -6.12 -4.62 20.48
CA GLN A 79 -7.46 -4.26 20.93
C GLN A 79 -8.46 -4.55 19.81
N GLU A 80 -9.53 -5.25 20.16
CA GLU A 80 -10.60 -5.56 19.23
C GLU A 80 -11.39 -4.29 18.84
N PRO A 81 -11.93 -4.25 17.61
CA PRO A 81 -12.87 -3.20 17.21
C PRO A 81 -14.08 -3.15 18.15
N ARG A 82 -14.51 -1.94 18.55
CA ARG A 82 -15.62 -1.76 19.51
C ARG A 82 -16.99 -2.06 18.91
N ASP A 83 -17.20 -1.65 17.67
CA ASP A 83 -18.50 -1.74 16.99
C ASP A 83 -18.47 -2.84 15.92
N ARG A 84 -18.49 -4.12 16.35
CA ARG A 84 -18.83 -5.21 15.42
C ARG A 84 -20.33 -5.19 15.12
N ARG A 85 -20.83 -4.13 14.50
CA ARG A 85 -22.13 -4.21 13.86
C ARG A 85 -21.97 -5.24 12.75
N LYS A 86 -22.53 -6.43 12.98
CA LYS A 86 -22.71 -7.43 11.92
C LYS A 86 -23.46 -6.69 10.81
N SER A 87 -22.77 -6.43 9.70
CA SER A 87 -23.42 -6.03 8.45
C SER A 87 -24.36 -7.18 8.13
N ASN A 88 -25.61 -7.02 8.54
CA ASN A 88 -26.64 -8.02 8.33
C ASN A 88 -27.03 -7.86 6.86
N LYS A 89 -26.66 -8.86 6.04
CA LYS A 89 -27.45 -9.40 4.92
C LYS A 89 -26.78 -9.44 3.53
N TYR A 90 -25.61 -8.83 3.28
CA TYR A 90 -25.11 -8.70 1.90
C TYR A 90 -23.67 -9.17 1.59
N ASP A 91 -22.91 -9.71 2.54
CA ASP A 91 -21.46 -9.92 2.35
C ASP A 91 -20.99 -11.37 2.18
N ASP A 92 -21.90 -12.35 2.08
CA ASP A 92 -21.53 -13.75 1.86
C ASP A 92 -21.35 -14.04 0.36
N TYR A 93 -20.10 -14.02 -0.09
CA TYR A 93 -19.69 -14.39 -1.43
C TYR A 93 -19.36 -15.89 -1.49
N LEU A 94 -19.94 -16.64 -2.43
CA LEU A 94 -19.60 -18.05 -2.63
C LEU A 94 -18.35 -18.15 -3.50
N VAL A 95 -17.24 -18.62 -2.93
CA VAL A 95 -15.97 -18.83 -3.66
C VAL A 95 -15.94 -20.26 -4.19
N THR A 96 -16.04 -20.39 -5.51
CA THR A 96 -16.07 -21.67 -6.22
C THR A 96 -14.67 -22.25 -6.45
N ALA A 97 -14.58 -23.52 -6.85
CA ALA A 97 -13.31 -24.18 -7.12
C ALA A 97 -12.52 -23.45 -8.23
N GLY A 98 -11.23 -23.20 -7.99
CA GLY A 98 -10.33 -22.43 -8.86
C GLY A 98 -10.49 -20.91 -8.76
N GLU A 99 -11.49 -20.41 -8.03
CA GLU A 99 -11.75 -18.99 -7.94
C GLU A 99 -10.76 -18.29 -7.00
N THR A 100 -10.35 -17.07 -7.39
CA THR A 100 -9.55 -16.17 -6.55
C THR A 100 -10.33 -14.91 -6.26
N ILE A 101 -10.44 -14.57 -4.99
CA ILE A 101 -10.99 -13.29 -4.53
C ILE A 101 -9.92 -12.46 -3.84
N PHE A 102 -10.13 -11.14 -3.80
CA PHE A 102 -9.22 -10.20 -3.15
C PHE A 102 -9.96 -9.40 -2.08
N ALA A 103 -9.35 -9.33 -0.90
CA ALA A 103 -9.69 -8.40 0.17
C ALA A 103 -8.65 -7.29 0.21
N PHE A 104 -9.10 -6.05 0.08
CA PHE A 104 -8.24 -4.87 0.15
C PHE A 104 -8.21 -4.39 1.60
N LEU A 105 -7.01 -4.25 2.16
CA LEU A 105 -6.81 -3.68 3.49
C LEU A 105 -5.85 -2.50 3.38
N TYR A 106 -5.93 -1.60 4.34
CA TYR A 106 -4.88 -0.61 4.54
C TYR A 106 -4.36 -0.73 5.96
N ILE A 107 -3.06 -0.60 6.13
CA ILE A 107 -2.43 -0.50 7.44
C ILE A 107 -2.09 0.97 7.63
N GLN A 108 -2.41 1.53 8.79
CA GLN A 108 -2.02 2.89 9.12
C GLN A 108 -1.30 2.97 10.46
N ILE A 109 -0.29 3.83 10.53
CA ILE A 109 0.36 4.24 11.77
C ILE A 109 0.16 5.73 11.99
N TYR A 110 -0.12 6.12 13.23
CA TYR A 110 -0.28 7.53 13.61
C TYR A 110 -0.10 7.74 15.11
N TRP A 111 0.03 9.01 15.51
CA TRP A 111 0.16 9.41 16.91
C TRP A 111 -1.21 9.71 17.54
N LEU A 112 -1.50 9.07 18.67
CA LEU A 112 -2.66 9.37 19.51
C LEU A 112 -2.22 9.49 20.97
N ASN A 113 -2.51 10.63 21.62
CA ASN A 113 -2.13 10.87 23.02
C ASN A 113 -0.64 10.58 23.30
N ASN A 114 0.24 11.08 22.43
CA ASN A 114 1.70 10.85 22.48
C ASN A 114 2.16 9.40 22.34
N LYS A 115 1.28 8.48 21.92
CA LYS A 115 1.59 7.08 21.69
C LYS A 115 1.44 6.75 20.22
N LEU A 116 2.40 6.04 19.65
CA LEU A 116 2.30 5.52 18.30
C LEU A 116 1.33 4.33 18.31
N GLN A 117 0.39 4.36 17.37
CA GLN A 117 -0.63 3.32 17.23
C GLN A 117 -0.59 2.77 15.81
N LEU A 118 -0.66 1.45 15.69
CA LEU A 118 -0.90 0.74 14.44
C LEU A 118 -2.38 0.37 14.36
N GLN A 119 -3.01 0.66 13.23
CA GLN A 119 -4.40 0.32 12.96
C GLN A 119 -4.57 -0.45 11.68
N ILE A 120 -5.47 -1.43 11.74
CA ILE A 120 -5.82 -2.28 10.61
C ILE A 120 -7.35 -2.43 10.62
N PRO A 121 -8.06 -2.09 9.53
CA PRO A 121 -9.50 -2.18 9.48
C PRO A 121 -9.95 -3.63 9.65
N SER A 122 -11.06 -3.84 10.35
CA SER A 122 -11.61 -5.18 10.58
C SER A 122 -12.36 -5.75 9.38
N THR A 123 -12.65 -4.91 8.38
CA THR A 123 -13.37 -5.26 7.14
C THR A 123 -12.63 -4.71 5.92
N SER A 124 -12.78 -5.37 4.77
CA SER A 124 -11.97 -5.11 3.57
C SER A 124 -12.54 -4.07 2.60
N THR A 125 -13.58 -3.33 2.99
CA THR A 125 -14.40 -2.53 2.05
C THR A 125 -14.54 -1.06 2.41
N GLU A 126 -14.13 -0.63 3.61
CA GLU A 126 -14.33 0.74 4.07
C GLU A 126 -13.01 1.50 4.17
N LEU A 127 -12.74 2.36 3.17
CA LEU A 127 -11.79 3.49 3.29
C LEU A 127 -12.31 4.60 4.24
N SER A 128 -13.28 4.29 5.09
CA SER A 128 -13.85 5.26 6.03
C SER A 128 -12.86 5.48 7.18
N THR A 129 -12.31 6.69 7.22
CA THR A 129 -11.51 7.19 8.35
C THR A 129 -12.33 7.35 9.64
N GLU A 130 -13.66 7.23 9.57
CA GLU A 130 -14.58 7.54 10.68
C GLU A 130 -15.06 6.32 11.46
N SER A 131 -14.58 5.11 11.16
CA SER A 131 -15.11 3.90 11.78
C SER A 131 -14.36 3.52 13.09
N ASN A 132 -15.09 3.08 14.11
CA ASN A 132 -14.54 2.39 15.29
C ASN A 132 -14.09 0.94 14.95
N ASN A 133 -13.96 0.62 13.66
CA ASN A 133 -13.84 -0.73 13.12
C ASN A 133 -12.38 -1.09 12.84
N PHE A 134 -11.47 -0.74 13.76
CA PHE A 134 -10.05 -1.02 13.63
C PHE A 134 -9.57 -1.95 14.73
N TRP A 135 -8.77 -2.93 14.33
CA TRP A 135 -7.80 -3.56 15.21
C TRP A 135 -6.72 -2.54 15.56
N LYS A 136 -6.41 -2.40 16.85
CA LYS A 136 -5.49 -1.37 17.34
C LYS A 136 -4.37 -1.99 18.14
N VAL A 137 -3.12 -1.69 17.78
CA VAL A 137 -1.96 -1.98 18.62
C VAL A 137 -1.42 -0.65 19.15
N ASN A 138 -1.47 -0.49 20.47
CA ASN A 138 -1.02 0.73 21.14
C ASN A 138 0.44 0.60 21.58
N ASN A 139 1.11 1.76 21.69
CA ASN A 139 2.51 1.83 22.13
C ASN A 139 3.42 0.96 21.26
N ILE A 140 3.17 0.93 19.94
CA ILE A 140 4.10 0.25 19.04
C ILE A 140 5.38 1.09 18.95
N GLU A 141 6.54 0.45 18.97
CA GLU A 141 7.83 1.11 18.93
C GLU A 141 8.44 1.01 17.53
N LEU A 142 9.58 1.66 17.34
CA LEU A 142 10.38 1.46 16.13
C LEU A 142 10.97 0.05 16.15
N GLY A 143 11.04 -0.59 14.99
CA GLY A 143 11.64 -1.92 14.88
C GLY A 143 10.98 -2.82 13.85
N ILE A 144 11.40 -4.08 13.90
CA ILE A 144 11.00 -5.13 12.97
C ILE A 144 9.93 -5.99 13.64
N TYR A 145 8.83 -6.16 12.94
CA TYR A 145 7.69 -6.99 13.35
C TYR A 145 7.39 -8.02 12.27
N THR A 146 6.77 -9.12 12.67
CA THR A 146 6.13 -10.03 11.73
C THR A 146 4.63 -9.81 11.75
N LEU A 147 4.02 -9.68 10.58
CA LEU A 147 2.58 -9.53 10.40
C LEU A 147 2.02 -10.72 9.61
N ARG A 148 0.94 -11.31 10.11
CA ARG A 148 0.08 -12.21 9.35
C ARG A 148 -1.39 -11.99 9.70
N PHE A 149 -2.29 -12.59 8.94
CA PHE A 149 -3.72 -12.52 9.17
C PHE A 149 -4.31 -13.91 9.42
N ILE A 150 -5.27 -13.95 10.33
CA ILE A 150 -6.08 -15.12 10.64
C ILE A 150 -7.49 -14.82 10.14
N TYR A 151 -7.98 -15.60 9.18
CA TYR A 151 -9.36 -15.55 8.73
C TYR A 151 -10.14 -16.68 9.39
N ARG A 152 -11.19 -16.32 10.12
CA ARG A 152 -12.12 -17.28 10.73
C ARG A 152 -13.35 -17.40 9.84
N THR A 153 -13.62 -18.59 9.33
CA THR A 153 -14.82 -18.86 8.52
C THR A 153 -15.46 -20.18 8.90
N ASN A 154 -16.71 -20.33 8.49
CA ASN A 154 -17.48 -21.56 8.65
C ASN A 154 -17.55 -22.27 7.29
N ILE A 155 -17.05 -23.50 7.24
CA ILE A 155 -17.08 -24.34 6.04
C ILE A 155 -18.13 -25.42 6.23
N LYS A 156 -18.91 -25.70 5.19
CA LYS A 156 -19.85 -26.82 5.17
C LYS A 156 -19.11 -28.07 4.70
N THR A 157 -19.05 -29.08 5.55
CA THR A 157 -18.51 -30.41 5.25
C THR A 157 -19.63 -31.44 5.23
N ALA A 158 -19.32 -32.67 4.82
CA ALA A 158 -20.29 -33.78 4.92
C ALA A 158 -20.72 -34.07 6.37
N ALA A 159 -19.91 -33.67 7.37
CA ALA A 159 -20.18 -33.88 8.79
C ALA A 159 -20.91 -32.71 9.48
N GLY A 160 -21.12 -31.57 8.80
CA GLY A 160 -21.79 -30.40 9.36
C GLY A 160 -21.12 -29.06 9.02
N ILE A 161 -21.32 -28.07 9.88
CA ILE A 161 -20.63 -26.76 9.78
C ILE A 161 -19.42 -26.79 10.71
N GLU A 162 -18.24 -26.61 10.14
CA GLU A 162 -16.97 -26.55 10.88
C GLU A 162 -16.42 -25.12 10.85
N THR A 163 -15.97 -24.61 12.00
CA THR A 163 -15.24 -23.34 12.06
C THR A 163 -13.76 -23.58 11.81
N VAL A 164 -13.24 -23.02 10.73
CA VAL A 164 -11.87 -23.22 10.25
C VAL A 164 -11.08 -21.92 10.38
N ARG A 165 -9.77 -22.02 10.62
CA ARG A 165 -8.86 -20.88 10.78
C ARG A 165 -7.81 -20.91 9.67
N LEU A 166 -7.97 -20.02 8.71
CA LEU A 166 -7.00 -19.87 7.63
C LEU A 166 -5.96 -18.82 8.03
N TYR A 167 -4.70 -19.07 7.69
CA TYR A 167 -3.57 -18.17 7.99
C TYR A 167 -2.95 -17.70 6.69
N THR A 168 -2.62 -16.40 6.62
CA THR A 168 -1.68 -15.93 5.60
C THR A 168 -0.26 -16.39 5.94
N GLN A 169 0.63 -16.34 4.95
CA GLN A 169 2.05 -16.29 5.25
C GLN A 169 2.39 -15.05 6.11
N SER A 170 3.52 -15.15 6.81
CA SER A 170 4.12 -14.05 7.54
C SER A 170 4.81 -13.08 6.57
N ILE A 171 4.70 -11.79 6.83
CA ILE A 171 5.49 -10.75 6.15
C ILE A 171 6.20 -9.89 7.18
N ILE A 172 7.28 -9.25 6.76
CA ILE A 172 8.03 -8.32 7.61
C ILE A 172 7.35 -6.95 7.58
N LEU A 173 7.08 -6.37 8.75
CA LEU A 173 6.66 -4.99 8.92
C LEU A 173 7.77 -4.23 9.66
N HIS A 174 8.39 -3.27 9.00
CA HIS A 174 9.45 -2.44 9.58
C HIS A 174 8.93 -1.03 9.83
N LEU A 175 8.95 -0.60 11.09
CA LEU A 175 8.68 0.77 11.50
C LEU A 175 10.00 1.50 11.71
N ILE A 176 10.24 2.54 10.93
CA ILE A 176 11.50 3.28 10.91
C ILE A 176 11.29 4.77 11.13
N GLU A 177 12.32 5.45 11.62
CA GLU A 177 12.37 6.90 11.53
C GLU A 177 12.76 7.33 10.11
N PRO A 178 12.18 8.43 9.58
CA PRO A 178 12.77 9.13 8.44
C PRO A 178 14.22 9.52 8.73
N VAL A 179 15.06 9.59 7.70
CA VAL A 179 16.48 9.95 7.89
C VAL A 179 16.58 11.38 8.45
N GLN A 180 17.16 11.53 9.64
CA GLN A 180 17.08 12.76 10.45
C GLN A 180 17.54 14.05 9.74
N THR A 181 18.50 13.95 8.81
CA THR A 181 18.99 15.12 8.06
C THR A 181 18.07 15.56 6.94
N ASN A 182 17.15 14.70 6.50
CA ASN A 182 16.25 14.97 5.39
C ASN A 182 14.94 14.19 5.61
N ASN A 183 13.93 14.87 6.15
CA ASN A 183 12.60 14.30 6.42
C ASN A 183 11.85 13.83 5.16
N ARG A 184 12.49 13.85 3.99
CA ARG A 184 11.99 13.38 2.70
C ARG A 184 12.45 11.97 2.34
N ILE A 185 13.43 11.44 3.08
CA ILE A 185 14.12 10.19 2.77
C ILE A 185 13.68 9.09 3.73
N VAL A 186 13.35 7.94 3.14
CA VAL A 186 13.26 6.65 3.81
C VAL A 186 14.39 5.77 3.33
N GLU A 187 15.17 5.21 4.27
CA GLU A 187 16.25 4.28 3.96
C GLU A 187 15.97 2.91 4.59
N PHE A 188 16.15 1.86 3.82
CA PHE A 188 16.04 0.49 4.30
C PHE A 188 16.94 -0.45 3.49
N ASP A 189 17.72 -1.30 4.18
CA ASP A 189 18.69 -2.23 3.58
C ASP A 189 19.63 -1.57 2.56
N GLY A 190 20.05 -0.34 2.84
CA GLY A 190 20.90 0.45 1.93
C GLY A 190 20.17 0.95 0.69
N ILE A 191 18.84 0.89 0.61
CA ILE A 191 18.06 1.51 -0.48
C ILE A 191 17.35 2.74 0.06
N ARG A 192 17.58 3.89 -0.57
CA ARG A 192 16.94 5.16 -0.22
C ARG A 192 15.81 5.49 -1.18
N PHE A 193 14.68 5.91 -0.64
CA PHE A 193 13.51 6.39 -1.37
C PHE A 193 13.24 7.84 -0.98
N GLU A 194 13.13 8.73 -1.96
CA GLU A 194 12.92 10.16 -1.75
C GLU A 194 11.82 10.71 -2.66
N THR A 195 10.83 11.39 -2.08
CA THR A 195 9.82 12.13 -2.85
C THR A 195 10.41 13.42 -3.41
N LEU A 196 10.25 13.62 -4.71
CA LEU A 196 10.69 14.82 -5.41
C LEU A 196 9.50 15.71 -5.77
N VAL A 197 9.64 17.00 -5.46
CA VAL A 197 8.72 18.06 -5.87
C VAL A 197 9.55 19.20 -6.46
N PRO A 198 9.91 19.12 -7.76
CA PRO A 198 10.80 20.11 -8.39
C PRO A 198 10.28 21.55 -8.30
N LYS A 199 8.96 21.75 -8.32
CA LYS A 199 8.29 23.03 -8.12
C LYS A 199 7.32 22.94 -6.97
N GLN A 200 7.66 23.57 -5.84
CA GLN A 200 6.79 23.61 -4.66
C GLN A 200 5.65 24.62 -4.79
N ILE A 201 5.74 25.58 -5.72
CA ILE A 201 4.66 26.53 -6.00
C ILE A 201 4.16 26.25 -7.42
N LEU A 202 2.90 25.84 -7.51
CA LEU A 202 2.21 25.57 -8.77
C LEU A 202 1.17 26.66 -9.00
N ILE A 203 1.25 27.31 -10.15
CA ILE A 203 0.29 28.35 -10.54
C ILE A 203 -1.00 27.67 -11.00
N ILE A 204 -2.14 28.14 -10.51
CA ILE A 204 -3.45 27.71 -11.00
C ILE A 204 -3.66 28.38 -12.37
N PRO A 205 -3.95 27.61 -13.44
CA PRO A 205 -4.17 28.19 -14.76
C PRO A 205 -5.39 29.12 -14.76
N GLU A 206 -5.43 30.04 -15.72
CA GLU A 206 -6.62 30.88 -15.94
C GLU A 206 -7.83 30.02 -16.33
N LYS A 207 -9.04 30.49 -15.99
CA LYS A 207 -10.30 29.83 -16.37
C LYS A 207 -10.63 30.03 -17.85
N GLN A 208 -9.77 29.51 -18.73
CA GLN A 208 -9.92 29.56 -20.18
C GLN A 208 -9.77 28.16 -20.77
N PRO A 209 -10.45 27.86 -21.89
CA PRO A 209 -10.24 26.60 -22.61
C PRO A 209 -8.76 26.37 -22.88
N GLU A 210 -8.31 25.12 -22.72
CA GLU A 210 -6.93 24.68 -22.99
C GLU A 210 -5.84 25.26 -22.08
N SER A 211 -6.18 26.17 -21.17
CA SER A 211 -5.25 26.69 -20.18
C SER A 211 -4.85 25.61 -19.19
N THR A 212 -3.56 25.31 -19.13
CA THR A 212 -3.00 24.28 -18.24
C THR A 212 -1.72 24.77 -17.58
N THR A 213 -1.43 24.23 -16.39
CA THR A 213 -0.11 24.34 -15.76
C THR A 213 0.51 22.97 -15.61
N VAL A 214 1.73 22.79 -16.10
CA VAL A 214 2.46 21.53 -15.96
C VAL A 214 2.82 21.30 -14.50
N VAL A 215 2.54 20.08 -14.03
CA VAL A 215 2.90 19.58 -12.70
C VAL A 215 3.85 18.42 -12.86
N GLN A 216 4.85 18.36 -12.00
CA GLN A 216 5.78 17.24 -11.96
C GLN A 216 6.04 16.85 -10.51
N PHE A 217 5.88 15.56 -10.22
CA PHE A 217 6.27 14.93 -8.96
C PHE A 217 7.11 13.71 -9.28
N GLY A 218 8.01 13.29 -8.40
CA GLY A 218 8.85 12.14 -8.69
C GLY A 218 9.28 11.35 -7.48
N LEU A 219 9.95 10.24 -7.76
CA LEU A 219 10.59 9.38 -6.77
C LEU A 219 12.04 9.16 -7.20
N ASN A 220 12.96 9.43 -6.27
CA ASN A 220 14.34 8.99 -6.36
C ASN A 220 14.52 7.68 -5.60
N ILE A 221 15.21 6.72 -6.22
CA ILE A 221 15.64 5.47 -5.59
C ILE A 221 17.16 5.40 -5.71
N THR A 222 17.88 5.51 -4.59
CA THR A 222 19.34 5.39 -4.55
C THR A 222 19.74 4.06 -3.94
N ASN A 223 20.56 3.29 -4.65
CA ASN A 223 21.11 2.04 -4.14
C ASN A 223 22.46 2.29 -3.46
N MET A 224 22.48 2.34 -2.13
CA MET A 224 23.68 2.42 -1.29
C MET A 224 24.20 1.04 -0.86
N SER A 225 23.51 -0.05 -1.22
CA SER A 225 23.95 -1.41 -0.89
C SER A 225 25.07 -1.87 -1.82
N SER A 226 25.71 -3.01 -1.51
CA SER A 226 26.69 -3.65 -2.38
C SER A 226 26.08 -4.48 -3.52
N THR A 227 24.76 -4.70 -3.50
CA THR A 227 24.06 -5.58 -4.44
C THR A 227 23.30 -4.73 -5.46
N PRO A 228 23.45 -4.97 -6.78
CA PRO A 228 22.64 -4.27 -7.77
C PRO A 228 21.19 -4.73 -7.66
N TYR A 229 20.24 -3.80 -7.71
CA TYR A 229 18.81 -4.10 -7.63
C TYR A 229 18.06 -3.63 -8.88
N ARG A 230 17.02 -4.39 -9.27
CA ARG A 230 16.10 -4.02 -10.33
C ARG A 230 14.81 -3.45 -9.76
N PHE A 231 14.37 -2.32 -10.30
CA PHE A 231 13.19 -1.59 -9.87
C PHE A 231 12.22 -1.39 -11.03
N LYS A 232 10.94 -1.58 -10.75
CA LYS A 232 9.85 -1.24 -11.69
C LYS A 232 9.22 0.07 -11.27
N PHE A 233 9.25 1.11 -12.11
CA PHE A 233 8.57 2.39 -11.83
C PHE A 233 7.10 2.43 -12.25
N HIS A 234 6.65 1.40 -12.96
CA HIS A 234 5.26 1.29 -13.38
C HIS A 234 4.29 1.18 -12.22
N GLY A 235 3.24 2.01 -12.27
CA GLY A 235 2.20 2.05 -11.26
C GLY A 235 2.55 2.87 -10.02
N LEU A 236 3.62 3.69 -10.08
CA LEU A 236 3.83 4.75 -9.10
C LEU A 236 2.64 5.71 -9.13
N LYS A 237 2.05 5.99 -7.97
CA LYS A 237 0.87 6.86 -7.87
C LYS A 237 1.08 7.85 -6.73
N PRO A 238 0.86 9.15 -6.96
CA PRO A 238 0.95 10.13 -5.89
C PRO A 238 -0.22 9.95 -4.92
N GLU A 239 0.02 10.30 -3.68
CA GLU A 239 -0.97 10.49 -2.64
C GLU A 239 -0.91 11.95 -2.22
N ILE A 240 -2.06 12.64 -2.23
CA ILE A 240 -2.13 14.07 -1.89
C ILE A 240 -2.98 14.26 -0.65
N GLN A 241 -2.48 15.06 0.29
CA GLN A 241 -3.18 15.48 1.49
C GLN A 241 -3.41 17.00 1.44
N SER A 242 -4.60 17.45 1.84
CA SER A 242 -4.85 18.89 2.00
C SER A 242 -4.22 19.42 3.29
N SER A 243 -4.10 20.74 3.43
CA SER A 243 -3.67 21.39 4.68
C SER A 243 -4.51 21.04 5.90
N ALA A 244 -5.76 20.59 5.71
CA ALA A 244 -6.63 20.09 6.78
C ALA A 244 -6.30 18.66 7.22
N GLY A 245 -5.27 18.03 6.64
CA GLY A 245 -4.91 16.63 6.90
C GLY A 245 -5.82 15.62 6.19
N LYS A 246 -6.71 16.06 5.30
CA LYS A 246 -7.62 15.16 4.58
C LYS A 246 -6.91 14.59 3.35
N MET A 247 -6.83 13.27 3.27
CA MET A 247 -6.38 12.58 2.05
C MET A 247 -7.36 12.85 0.91
N LEU A 248 -6.85 13.34 -0.21
CA LEU A 248 -7.65 13.55 -1.41
C LEU A 248 -7.92 12.20 -2.07
N ARG A 249 -9.17 11.98 -2.47
CA ARG A 249 -9.55 10.78 -3.21
C ARG A 249 -8.89 10.81 -4.58
N ARG A 250 -7.93 9.91 -4.79
CA ARG A 250 -7.39 9.63 -6.12
C ARG A 250 -8.41 8.84 -6.93
N LEU A 251 -8.84 9.41 -8.04
CA LEU A 251 -9.58 8.68 -9.06
C LEU A 251 -8.60 8.11 -10.07
N TYR A 252 -8.94 6.94 -10.64
CA TYR A 252 -8.03 6.21 -11.49
C TYR A 252 -8.79 5.48 -12.59
N ASN A 253 -8.38 5.73 -13.84
CA ASN A 253 -8.95 5.13 -15.03
C ASN A 253 -7.85 4.48 -15.85
N ILE A 254 -8.13 3.33 -16.46
CA ILE A 254 -7.22 2.65 -17.40
C ILE A 254 -7.89 2.65 -18.76
N ASN A 255 -7.19 3.18 -19.78
CA ASN A 255 -7.69 3.13 -21.16
C ASN A 255 -7.11 1.94 -21.93
N ALA A 256 -5.85 1.58 -21.65
CA ALA A 256 -5.19 0.41 -22.18
C ALA A 256 -4.16 -0.07 -21.16
N SER A 257 -3.91 -1.37 -21.10
CA SER A 257 -2.76 -1.91 -20.37
C SER A 257 -1.59 -2.04 -21.34
N ILE A 258 -0.50 -1.33 -21.08
CA ILE A 258 0.76 -1.56 -21.79
C ILE A 258 1.34 -2.90 -21.28
N GLY A 259 1.76 -3.76 -22.21
CA GLY A 259 2.46 -5.00 -21.86
C GLY A 259 3.72 -4.69 -21.06
N ILE A 260 3.97 -5.45 -19.99
CA ILE A 260 5.24 -5.30 -19.25
C ILE A 260 6.30 -6.13 -19.98
N GLU A 261 7.49 -5.58 -20.14
CA GLU A 261 8.68 -6.20 -20.72
C GLU A 261 9.85 -6.09 -19.72
N GLU A 262 10.95 -6.80 -19.96
CA GLU A 262 12.13 -6.75 -19.09
C GLU A 262 12.77 -5.36 -19.04
N SER A 263 12.74 -4.61 -20.14
CA SER A 263 13.25 -3.22 -20.24
C SER A 263 12.58 -2.24 -19.27
N HIS A 264 11.41 -2.59 -18.73
CA HIS A 264 10.69 -1.80 -17.73
C HIS A 264 11.26 -1.95 -16.30
N PHE A 265 12.24 -2.83 -16.09
CA PHE A 265 12.91 -3.05 -14.82
C PHE A 265 14.30 -2.42 -14.86
N LEU A 266 14.39 -1.18 -14.38
CA LEU A 266 15.62 -0.42 -14.36
C LEU A 266 16.56 -0.97 -13.28
N VAL A 267 17.84 -1.13 -13.61
CA VAL A 267 18.88 -1.57 -12.68
C VAL A 267 19.46 -0.34 -12.00
N ALA A 268 19.58 -0.37 -10.66
CA ALA A 268 20.42 0.54 -9.90
C ALA A 268 21.63 -0.24 -9.37
N VAL A 269 22.83 0.08 -9.83
CA VAL A 269 24.08 -0.46 -9.26
C VAL A 269 24.45 0.26 -7.95
N PRO A 270 25.38 -0.27 -7.13
CA PRO A 270 25.86 0.43 -5.94
C PRO A 270 26.31 1.88 -6.23
N GLY A 271 25.78 2.83 -5.47
CA GLY A 271 25.97 4.27 -5.62
C GLY A 271 25.04 4.96 -6.63
N GLU A 272 24.31 4.21 -7.47
CA GLU A 272 23.45 4.78 -8.51
C GLU A 272 22.12 5.28 -7.95
N THR A 273 21.60 6.36 -8.55
CA THR A 273 20.25 6.87 -8.29
C THR A 273 19.40 6.77 -9.55
N LEU A 274 18.26 6.11 -9.42
CA LEU A 274 17.21 6.10 -10.42
C LEU A 274 16.17 7.16 -10.09
N THR A 275 15.84 7.99 -11.06
CA THR A 275 14.82 9.03 -10.93
C THR A 275 13.64 8.72 -11.84
N CYS A 276 12.43 8.75 -11.28
CA CYS A 276 11.20 8.66 -12.06
C CYS A 276 10.30 9.86 -11.76
N PHE A 277 9.94 10.60 -12.80
CA PHE A 277 8.95 11.67 -12.72
C PHE A 277 7.60 11.21 -13.28
N LEU A 278 6.55 11.63 -12.60
CA LEU A 278 5.17 11.61 -13.06
C LEU A 278 4.82 13.01 -13.54
N ASP A 279 4.65 13.13 -14.85
CA ASP A 279 4.17 14.36 -15.46
C ASP A 279 2.65 14.43 -15.38
N GLY A 280 2.16 15.61 -15.04
CA GLY A 280 0.75 15.91 -14.94
C GLY A 280 0.44 17.35 -15.35
N VAL A 281 -0.84 17.68 -15.29
CA VAL A 281 -1.37 19.00 -15.60
C VAL A 281 -2.43 19.40 -14.59
N LEU A 282 -2.41 20.66 -14.20
CA LEU A 282 -3.53 21.36 -13.58
C LEU A 282 -4.35 22.03 -14.68
N TYR A 283 -5.67 21.92 -14.60
CA TYR A 283 -6.61 22.55 -15.53
C TYR A 283 -7.99 22.70 -14.89
N TRP A 284 -8.81 23.59 -15.44
CA TRP A 284 -10.23 23.70 -15.06
C TRP A 284 -11.05 22.68 -15.83
N GLY A 285 -11.64 21.72 -15.11
CA GLY A 285 -12.55 20.74 -15.66
C GLY A 285 -13.96 21.26 -15.83
N SER A 286 -14.87 20.39 -16.26
CA SER A 286 -16.31 20.67 -16.26
C SER A 286 -16.79 21.04 -14.85
N ASN A 287 -17.77 21.94 -14.75
CA ASN A 287 -18.35 22.44 -13.50
C ASN A 287 -17.41 23.33 -12.66
N ASP A 288 -16.49 24.06 -13.30
CA ASP A 288 -15.58 25.00 -12.63
C ASP A 288 -14.75 24.37 -11.51
N GLN A 289 -14.37 23.10 -11.65
CA GLN A 289 -13.53 22.40 -10.69
C GLN A 289 -12.07 22.39 -11.16
N LEU A 290 -11.14 22.77 -10.28
CA LEU A 290 -9.72 22.59 -10.54
C LEU A 290 -9.36 21.10 -10.41
N VAL A 291 -8.76 20.57 -11.46
CA VAL A 291 -8.38 19.17 -11.58
C VAL A 291 -6.87 19.07 -11.77
N MET A 292 -6.24 18.17 -11.03
CA MET A 292 -4.88 17.72 -11.31
C MET A 292 -4.95 16.32 -11.92
N ARG A 293 -4.37 16.13 -13.10
CA ARG A 293 -4.36 14.84 -13.80
C ARG A 293 -2.94 14.49 -14.21
N GLY A 294 -2.54 13.24 -14.04
CA GLY A 294 -1.30 12.72 -14.62
C GLY A 294 -1.50 11.36 -15.26
N ARG A 295 -0.51 10.98 -16.07
CA ARG A 295 -0.43 9.62 -16.63
C ARG A 295 0.32 8.73 -15.67
N ASP A 296 -0.05 7.47 -15.63
CA ASP A 296 0.89 6.44 -15.21
C ASP A 296 1.64 5.91 -16.43
N SER A 297 2.74 5.22 -16.18
CA SER A 297 3.56 4.64 -17.25
C SER A 297 3.00 3.32 -17.82
N ILE A 298 1.76 2.93 -17.51
CA ILE A 298 1.11 1.70 -18.03
C ILE A 298 -0.17 1.96 -18.83
N GLY A 299 -0.45 3.21 -19.20
CA GLY A 299 -1.62 3.58 -20.01
C GLY A 299 -2.87 3.97 -19.20
N GLY A 300 -2.73 4.08 -17.89
CA GLY A 300 -3.71 4.64 -16.98
C GLY A 300 -3.50 6.12 -16.69
N TYR A 301 -4.52 6.73 -16.08
CA TYR A 301 -4.54 8.12 -15.65
C TYR A 301 -5.03 8.18 -14.22
N TRP A 302 -4.36 9.00 -13.42
CA TRP A 302 -4.84 9.39 -12.10
C TRP A 302 -5.29 10.84 -12.13
N PHE A 303 -6.28 11.17 -11.31
CA PHE A 303 -6.70 12.55 -11.14
C PHE A 303 -7.25 12.83 -9.74
N PHE A 304 -7.07 14.08 -9.31
CA PHE A 304 -7.63 14.67 -8.11
C PHE A 304 -8.54 15.83 -8.52
N THR A 305 -9.73 15.90 -7.94
CA THR A 305 -10.73 16.93 -8.23
C THR A 305 -10.98 17.80 -7.00
N ASN A 306 -11.71 18.91 -7.20
CA ASN A 306 -12.06 19.86 -6.14
C ASN A 306 -10.83 20.44 -5.43
N LEU A 307 -9.75 20.68 -6.19
CA LEU A 307 -8.59 21.39 -5.68
C LEU A 307 -8.93 22.88 -5.52
N ASN A 308 -8.33 23.51 -4.52
CA ASN A 308 -8.42 24.95 -4.27
C ASN A 308 -7.01 25.53 -4.10
N SER A 309 -6.87 26.85 -4.19
CA SER A 309 -5.64 27.51 -3.76
C SER A 309 -5.35 27.19 -2.30
N GLY A 310 -4.09 26.90 -1.97
CA GLY A 310 -3.70 26.53 -0.61
C GLY A 310 -2.48 25.61 -0.55
N SER A 311 -2.16 25.17 0.65
CA SER A 311 -1.08 24.22 0.91
C SER A 311 -1.57 22.79 0.85
N TYR A 312 -0.73 21.94 0.29
CA TYR A 312 -0.94 20.51 0.14
C TYR A 312 0.34 19.77 0.44
N GLN A 313 0.23 18.47 0.68
CA GLN A 313 1.36 17.58 0.79
C GLN A 313 1.24 16.45 -0.21
N VAL A 314 2.37 16.01 -0.77
CA VAL A 314 2.45 14.87 -1.68
C VAL A 314 3.44 13.85 -1.16
N ARG A 315 3.12 12.56 -1.34
CA ARG A 315 4.05 11.45 -1.12
C ARG A 315 3.83 10.35 -2.15
N PHE A 316 4.70 9.35 -2.10
CA PHE A 316 4.62 8.14 -2.89
C PHE A 316 4.65 6.88 -2.02
N THR A 317 3.84 5.90 -2.41
CA THR A 317 3.99 4.52 -1.97
C THR A 317 4.58 3.71 -3.14
N TYR A 318 5.84 3.31 -3.01
CA TYR A 318 6.51 2.42 -3.96
C TYR A 318 6.21 0.97 -3.62
N LYS A 319 5.71 0.21 -4.60
CA LYS A 319 5.42 -1.22 -4.44
C LYS A 319 6.25 -2.02 -5.45
N GLY A 320 7.25 -2.72 -4.94
CA GLY A 320 8.02 -3.71 -5.68
C GLY A 320 7.12 -4.83 -6.20
N SER A 321 7.52 -5.46 -7.29
CA SER A 321 6.82 -6.64 -7.82
C SER A 321 7.45 -7.90 -7.21
N THR A 322 6.65 -8.92 -6.89
CA THR A 322 7.23 -10.23 -6.52
C THR A 322 7.69 -10.96 -7.77
N GLN A 323 8.67 -11.86 -7.63
CA GLN A 323 9.13 -12.70 -8.73
C GLN A 323 7.97 -13.49 -9.37
N SER A 324 7.07 -14.05 -8.55
CA SER A 324 5.87 -14.75 -9.02
C SER A 324 4.94 -13.87 -9.87
N SER A 325 4.75 -12.61 -9.48
CA SER A 325 3.93 -11.66 -10.23
C SER A 325 4.57 -11.31 -11.57
N VAL A 326 5.88 -11.12 -11.58
CA VAL A 326 6.65 -10.79 -12.78
C VAL A 326 6.69 -11.97 -13.74
N THR A 327 7.02 -13.18 -13.29
CA THR A 327 7.07 -14.38 -14.14
C THR A 327 5.72 -14.65 -14.81
N ARG A 328 4.60 -14.42 -14.11
CA ARG A 328 3.26 -14.53 -14.69
C ARG A 328 3.02 -13.50 -15.80
N LEU A 329 3.49 -12.26 -15.61
CA LEU A 329 3.30 -11.18 -16.59
C LEU A 329 4.26 -11.31 -17.79
N LEU A 330 5.50 -11.76 -17.54
CA LEU A 330 6.57 -11.89 -18.53
C LEU A 330 6.71 -13.31 -19.09
N ARG A 331 5.65 -14.15 -19.01
CA ARG A 331 5.60 -15.50 -19.61
C ARG A 331 6.80 -16.40 -19.26
N GLY A 332 7.21 -16.40 -18.00
CA GLY A 332 8.28 -17.26 -17.51
C GLY A 332 9.62 -16.56 -17.26
N ILE A 333 9.79 -15.31 -17.69
CA ILE A 333 11.06 -14.59 -17.45
C ILE A 333 11.26 -14.36 -15.94
N VAL A 334 12.49 -14.64 -15.49
CA VAL A 334 12.95 -14.38 -14.12
C VAL A 334 13.78 -13.10 -14.13
N ILE A 335 13.51 -12.18 -13.20
CA ILE A 335 14.22 -10.91 -13.09
C ILE A 335 15.10 -10.99 -11.84
N GLU A 336 16.39 -11.29 -12.03
CA GLU A 336 17.31 -11.41 -10.90
C GLU A 336 17.45 -10.10 -10.14
N ASN A 337 17.66 -10.21 -8.83
CA ASN A 337 17.80 -9.06 -7.91
C ASN A 337 16.65 -8.04 -8.02
N LEU A 338 15.44 -8.51 -8.32
CA LEU A 338 14.25 -7.68 -8.25
C LEU A 338 14.04 -7.22 -6.81
N TRP A 339 13.95 -5.90 -6.60
CA TRP A 339 13.62 -5.38 -5.28
C TRP A 339 12.15 -5.69 -4.94
N THR A 340 11.93 -6.33 -3.80
CA THR A 340 10.61 -6.70 -3.30
C THR A 340 10.27 -5.94 -2.02
N GLY A 341 9.06 -5.39 -1.95
CA GLY A 341 8.58 -4.70 -0.76
C GLY A 341 7.57 -3.60 -1.05
N ILE A 342 7.08 -2.97 0.01
CA ILE A 342 6.36 -1.71 -0.07
C ILE A 342 7.09 -0.68 0.79
N VAL A 343 7.35 0.50 0.25
CA VAL A 343 7.90 1.65 0.98
C VAL A 343 6.99 2.83 0.76
N THR A 344 6.52 3.43 1.84
CA THR A 344 5.86 4.75 1.80
C THR A 344 6.90 5.81 2.13
N THR A 345 6.97 6.85 1.31
CA THR A 345 7.84 8.00 1.54
C THR A 345 7.14 9.04 2.44
N PRO A 346 7.89 9.92 3.13
CA PRO A 346 7.29 11.02 3.86
C PRO A 346 6.60 12.03 2.95
N PHE A 347 5.72 12.84 3.54
CA PHE A 347 5.01 13.92 2.87
C PHE A 347 5.92 15.14 2.60
N ILE A 348 5.77 15.71 1.41
CA ILE A 348 6.46 16.93 0.96
C ILE A 348 5.44 18.02 0.67
N ASP A 349 5.68 19.21 1.20
CA ASP A 349 4.80 20.36 0.99
C ASP A 349 4.90 20.91 -0.44
N PHE A 350 3.74 21.33 -0.97
CA PHE A 350 3.61 22.19 -2.14
C PHE A 350 2.39 23.10 -2.00
N GLN A 351 2.29 24.12 -2.85
CA GLN A 351 1.24 25.13 -2.82
C GLN A 351 0.62 25.31 -4.20
N LEU A 352 -0.71 25.48 -4.21
CA LEU A 352 -1.46 25.96 -5.37
C LEU A 352 -1.77 27.44 -5.16
N VAL A 353 -1.30 28.31 -6.05
CA VAL A 353 -1.51 29.76 -5.96
C VAL A 353 -2.25 30.28 -7.19
N ASN A 354 -3.15 31.24 -6.99
CA ASN A 354 -3.76 31.93 -8.13
C ASN A 354 -2.69 32.74 -8.86
N LYS A 355 -2.84 32.85 -10.18
CA LYS A 355 -1.98 33.68 -11.02
C LYS A 355 -2.12 35.17 -10.70
#